data_AF-A0A6L7X5H9-F1
#
_entry.id   AF-A0A6L7X5H9-F1
#
_cell.length_a   1.000
_cell.length_b   1.000
_cell.length_c   1.000
_cell.angle_alpha   90.00
_cell.angle_beta   90.00
_cell.angle_gamma   90.00
#
_symmetry.space_group_name_H-M   'P 1'
#
loop_
_entity.id
_entity.type
_entity.pdbx_description
1 polymer ?
#
loop_
_entity_poly.entity_id
_entity_poly.type
_entity_poly.pdbx_seq_one_letter_code
_entity_poly.pdbx_strand_id
1 'polypeptide(L)' 'RAHHVGAAEAVDAAMGVAVAAGATLVKEPEEVFWGGYSGYFSDPDGYLWELAYNPFTDLT' A
#
# COMPACT_ATOMS: atom_id res chain seq x y z
N ARG A 1 -5.54 -5.69 6.73
CA ARG A 1 -6.43 -4.52 6.50
C ARG A 1 -6.00 -3.84 5.20
N ALA A 2 -6.86 -3.09 4.53
CA ALA A 2 -6.49 -2.37 3.31
C ALA A 2 -6.68 -0.86 3.50
N HIS A 3 -5.73 -0.08 3.01
CA HIS A 3 -5.78 1.38 2.93
C HIS A 3 -5.59 1.82 1.49
N HIS A 4 -6.59 2.50 0.94
CA HIS A 4 -6.56 2.99 -0.43
C HIS A 4 -6.07 4.44 -0.46
N VAL A 5 -5.13 4.71 -1.36
CA VAL A 5 -4.60 6.06 -1.62
C VAL A 5 -5.00 6.53 -3.02
N GLY A 6 -4.88 7.82 -3.28
CA GLY A 6 -5.36 8.45 -4.53
C GLY A 6 -4.40 8.42 -5.72
N ALA A 7 -3.17 7.92 -5.54
CA ALA A 7 -2.15 7.85 -6.60
C ALA A 7 -1.14 6.71 -6.32
N ALA A 8 -0.49 6.20 -7.36
CA ALA A 8 0.52 5.14 -7.22
C ALA A 8 1.71 5.61 -6.37
N GLU A 9 2.20 6.82 -6.59
CA GLU A 9 3.32 7.43 -5.86
C GLU A 9 2.98 7.64 -4.37
N ALA A 10 1.68 7.79 -4.05
CA ALA A 10 1.22 7.88 -2.67
C ALA A 10 1.33 6.54 -1.94
N VAL A 11 1.32 5.41 -2.66
CA VAL A 11 1.58 4.08 -2.08
C VAL A 11 3.03 4.01 -1.61
N ASP A 12 3.99 4.42 -2.44
CA ASP A 12 5.41 4.43 -2.10
C ASP A 12 5.71 5.37 -0.93
N ALA A 13 5.14 6.59 -0.98
CA ALA A 13 5.30 7.55 0.10
C ALA A 13 4.74 7.02 1.43
N ALA A 14 3.54 6.44 1.42
CA ALA A 14 2.93 5.86 2.62
C ALA A 14 3.70 4.63 3.12
N MET A 15 4.24 3.81 2.22
CA MET A 15 5.09 2.66 2.56
C MET A 15 6.37 3.13 3.26
N GLY A 16 7.03 4.16 2.73
CA GLY A 16 8.20 4.77 3.35
C GLY A 16 7.93 5.30 4.75
N VAL A 17 6.78 5.95 4.95
CA VAL A 17 6.33 6.42 6.27
C VAL A 17 6.11 5.25 7.23
N ALA A 18 5.43 4.18 6.76
CA ALA A 18 5.17 3.01 7.59
C ALA A 18 6.47 2.34 8.06
N VAL A 19 7.40 2.09 7.13
CA VAL A 19 8.70 1.48 7.44
C VAL A 19 9.53 2.36 8.37
N ALA A 20 9.55 3.69 8.13
CA ALA A 20 10.23 4.63 9.03
C ALA A 20 9.62 4.66 10.44
N ALA A 21 8.32 4.36 10.58
CA ALA A 21 7.62 4.25 11.86
C ALA A 21 7.82 2.89 12.56
N GLY A 22 8.62 1.98 11.99
CA GLY A 22 8.92 0.67 12.58
C GLY A 22 8.10 -0.49 12.01
N ALA A 23 7.30 -0.26 10.96
CA ALA A 23 6.68 -1.35 10.23
C ALA A 23 7.73 -2.19 9.49
N THR A 24 7.42 -3.47 9.31
CA THR A 24 8.23 -4.38 8.49
C THR A 24 7.64 -4.44 7.09
N LEU A 25 8.45 -4.12 6.07
CA LEU A 25 8.05 -4.31 4.67
C LEU A 25 7.89 -5.81 4.40
N VAL A 26 6.69 -6.22 3.96
CA VAL A 26 6.36 -7.61 3.65
C VAL A 26 6.41 -7.87 2.14
N LYS A 27 5.92 -6.90 1.36
CA LYS A 27 5.95 -6.92 -0.09
C LYS A 27 6.11 -5.49 -0.62
N GLU A 28 7.13 -5.27 -1.43
CA GLU A 28 7.33 -3.99 -2.11
C GLU A 28 6.12 -3.65 -2.98
N PRO A 29 5.72 -2.36 -3.05
CA PRO A 29 4.66 -1.95 -3.95
C PRO A 29 4.98 -2.28 -5.41
N GLU A 30 4.03 -2.93 -6.08
CA GLU A 30 4.15 -3.29 -7.50
C GLU A 30 2.84 -3.10 -8.24
N GLU A 31 2.93 -3.01 -9.57
CA GLU A 31 1.75 -3.09 -10.42
C GLU A 31 1.10 -4.46 -10.28
N VAL A 32 -0.21 -4.47 -10.10
CA VAL A 32 -0.99 -5.69 -9.89
C VAL A 32 -1.89 -5.99 -11.09
N PHE A 33 -2.19 -7.27 -11.33
CA PHE A 33 -2.80 -7.76 -12.58
C PHE A 33 -4.11 -7.09 -12.99
N TRP A 34 -4.82 -6.49 -12.04
CA TRP A 34 -6.07 -5.78 -12.27
C TRP A 34 -5.88 -4.32 -12.66
N GLY A 35 -4.64 -3.83 -12.78
CA GLY A 35 -4.30 -2.50 -13.31
C GLY A 35 -4.03 -1.42 -12.25
N GLY A 36 -3.96 -1.78 -10.96
CA GLY A 36 -3.55 -0.85 -9.91
C GLY A 36 -2.13 -1.08 -9.40
N TYR A 37 -1.84 -0.52 -8.24
CA TYR A 37 -0.53 -0.56 -7.61
C TYR A 37 -0.68 -0.89 -6.13
N SER A 38 -0.04 -1.95 -5.62
CA SER A 38 -0.17 -2.31 -4.21
C SER A 38 1.05 -2.99 -3.60
N GLY A 39 1.21 -2.81 -2.29
CA GLY A 39 2.26 -3.43 -1.47
C GLY A 39 1.75 -3.76 -0.08
N TYR A 40 2.55 -4.49 0.69
CA TYR A 40 2.18 -4.97 2.02
C TYR A 40 3.25 -4.65 3.06
N PHE A 41 2.81 -4.30 4.27
CA PHE A 41 3.67 -4.19 5.44
C PHE A 41 2.98 -4.80 6.66
N SER A 42 3.78 -5.20 7.65
CA SER A 42 3.31 -5.55 8.98
C SER A 42 3.58 -4.40 9.93
N ASP A 43 2.60 -3.95 10.69
CA ASP A 43 2.83 -2.97 11.75
C ASP A 43 3.62 -3.60 12.92
N PRO A 44 4.13 -2.80 13.89
CA PRO A 44 4.90 -3.31 15.01
C PRO A 44 4.15 -4.32 15.90
N ASP A 45 2.82 -4.30 15.88
CA ASP A 45 1.97 -5.23 16.61
C ASP A 45 1.74 -6.55 15.84
N GLY A 46 2.27 -6.66 14.62
CA GLY A 46 2.19 -7.85 13.78
C GLY A 46 0.96 -7.91 12.88
N TYR A 47 0.17 -6.83 12.76
CA TYR A 47 -0.97 -6.82 11.85
C TYR A 47 -0.52 -6.52 10.42
N LEU A 48 -1.04 -7.31 9.48
CA LEU A 48 -0.79 -7.13 8.06
C LEU A 48 -1.69 -6.03 7.47
N TRP A 49 -1.05 -5.10 6.78
CA TRP A 49 -1.66 -3.99 6.05
C TRP A 49 -1.31 -4.06 4.57
N GLU A 50 -2.29 -3.74 3.74
CA GLU A 50 -2.14 -3.47 2.31
C GLU A 50 -2.27 -1.96 2.09
N LEU A 51 -1.33 -1.40 1.35
CA LEU A 51 -1.45 -0.08 0.74
C LEU A 51 -1.71 -0.26 -0.74
N ALA A 52 -2.80 0.29 -1.24
CA ALA A 52 -3.21 0.11 -2.63
C ALA A 52 -3.67 1.43 -3.27
N TYR A 53 -3.30 1.63 -4.53
CA TYR A 53 -3.94 2.57 -5.42
C TYR A 53 -4.77 1.79 -6.44
N ASN A 54 -6.06 2.11 -6.51
CA ASN A 54 -6.97 1.55 -7.50
C ASN A 54 -7.44 2.66 -8.45
N PRO A 55 -7.03 2.66 -9.73
CA PRO A 55 -7.43 3.69 -10.69
C PRO A 55 -8.91 3.61 -11.09
N PHE A 56 -9.63 2.56 -10.71
CA PHE A 56 -11.03 2.33 -11.05
C PHE A 56 -12.01 2.70 -9.93
N THR A 57 -11.50 3.25 -8.82
CA THR A 57 -12.34 3.55 -7.65
C THR A 57 -13.39 4.65 -7.93
N ASP A 58 -13.16 5.51 -8.93
CA ASP A 58 -14.04 6.62 -9.29
C ASP A 58 -14.89 6.38 -10.57
N LEU A 59 -15.09 5.14 -11.02
CA LEU A 59 -15.89 4.81 -12.21
C LEU A 59 -17.43 4.93 -12.03
N THR A 60 -17.92 5.86 -11.22
CA THR A 60 -19.37 6.03 -10.92
C THR A 60 -20.01 7.22 -11.61
#